data_AF-A0A2H5Y1W6-F1
#
_entry.id   AF-A0A2H5Y1W6-F1
#
_cell.length_a   1.000
_cell.length_b   1.000
_cell.length_c   1.000
_cell.angle_alpha   90.00
_cell.angle_beta   90.00
_cell.angle_gamma   90.00
#
_symmetry.space_group_name_H-M   'P 1'
#
loop_
_entity.id
_entity.type
_entity.pdbx_description
1 polymer ?
#
loop_
_entity_poly.entity_id
_entity_poly.type
_entity_poly.pdbx_seq_one_letter_code
_entity_poly.pdbx_strand_id
1 'polypeptide(L)'
;MRLRHRWAWGIGLGVVFCGALFLWLYSHKLWSSTEEQRLDSLLHHPALPKTAETDTSSRVDSLAPEPAQHPEWLESELLPALWGRARSVPPPCSRCIAIALIGVDSRLTDPTAHADANHVVLIDPSSGRITIVAIPRDTPADAGFPDTSRYNKLANVRAQRGLKAHLATLAELIGIPEIHYYAEFGFSQAFALLRLLRFGNPTEVLRVLRARTGIWGDDYHRVYVQAQFIRQQLLRWFDSYNTPWGLALLRGTLGIVNTNLTVGVLTRLADTLRARGFPADSNAVSIVVYGVPLQRVPVYDFGDPRTFAALAEKLRRFYRHHHPGGSDTTSHEQRVHAVLAAALDRAQRAAASGRPTEVVRLLSPLVRQRAWWQLSQADARSAYRTAYVELLSHAYERLGKPRQAEFLRTEFLQRERELEELVSTP
;
A
#
# COMPACT_ATOMS: atom_id res chain seq x y z
N MET A 1 -32.29 31.72 52.02
CA MET A 1 -31.65 31.99 50.70
C MET A 1 -30.42 31.12 50.37
N ARG A 2 -29.97 30.15 51.20
CA ARG A 2 -28.74 29.34 50.94
C ARG A 2 -28.96 27.90 50.46
N LEU A 3 -30.19 27.47 50.17
CA LEU A 3 -30.47 26.10 49.66
C LEU A 3 -30.61 25.99 48.13
N ARG A 4 -30.88 27.11 47.42
CA ARG A 4 -31.07 27.10 45.97
C ARG A 4 -29.77 27.11 45.16
N HIS A 5 -28.63 27.40 45.79
CA HIS A 5 -27.34 27.46 45.07
C HIS A 5 -26.65 26.10 44.91
N ARG A 6 -26.99 25.06 45.69
CA ARG A 6 -26.32 23.74 45.59
C ARG A 6 -26.91 22.84 44.48
N TRP A 7 -28.15 23.07 44.06
CA TRP A 7 -28.81 22.29 43.00
C TRP A 7 -28.38 22.69 41.59
N ALA A 8 -28.03 23.96 41.36
CA ALA A 8 -27.60 24.45 40.04
C ALA A 8 -26.22 23.89 39.61
N TRP A 9 -25.32 23.61 40.57
CA TRP A 9 -24.00 23.06 40.28
C TRP A 9 -24.02 21.54 40.00
N GLY A 10 -24.96 20.79 40.58
CA GLY A 10 -25.11 19.35 40.34
C GLY A 10 -25.61 19.01 38.93
N ILE A 11 -26.53 19.83 38.39
CA ILE A 11 -27.09 19.64 37.05
C ILE A 11 -26.08 20.06 35.96
N GLY A 12 -25.32 21.14 36.20
CA GLY A 12 -24.26 21.59 35.29
C GLY A 12 -23.15 20.56 35.11
N LEU A 13 -22.70 19.91 36.18
CA LEU A 13 -21.66 18.86 36.09
C LEU A 13 -22.18 17.60 35.40
N GLY A 14 -23.43 17.20 35.65
CA GLY A 14 -24.06 16.03 35.02
C GLY A 14 -24.23 16.17 33.52
N VAL A 15 -24.59 17.37 33.02
CA VAL A 15 -24.75 17.65 31.58
C VAL A 15 -23.40 17.72 30.87
N VAL A 16 -22.36 18.27 31.50
CA VAL A 16 -21.00 18.27 30.93
C VAL A 16 -20.41 16.87 30.90
N PHE A 17 -20.63 16.06 31.94
CA PHE A 17 -20.13 14.68 31.99
C PHE A 17 -20.89 13.77 31.01
N CYS A 18 -22.22 13.90 30.91
CA CYS A 18 -23.01 13.18 29.91
C CYS A 18 -22.69 13.66 28.49
N GLY A 19 -22.47 14.96 28.27
CA GLY A 19 -22.07 15.51 26.98
C GLY A 19 -20.68 15.03 26.54
N ALA A 20 -19.71 15.01 27.46
CA ALA A 20 -18.37 14.48 27.20
C ALA A 20 -18.37 12.96 27.01
N LEU A 21 -19.15 12.21 27.79
CA LEU A 21 -19.33 10.77 27.62
C LEU A 21 -20.07 10.45 26.32
N PHE A 22 -21.06 11.26 25.93
CA PHE A 22 -21.77 11.12 24.66
C PHE A 22 -20.86 11.47 23.49
N LEU A 23 -20.07 12.55 23.56
CA LEU A 23 -19.03 12.88 22.56
C LEU A 23 -17.95 11.80 22.47
N TRP A 24 -17.56 11.21 23.61
CA TRP A 24 -16.60 10.11 23.67
C TRP A 24 -17.19 8.81 23.09
N LEU A 25 -18.44 8.46 23.41
CA LEU A 25 -19.15 7.32 22.82
C LEU A 25 -19.44 7.54 21.32
N TYR A 26 -19.74 8.78 20.93
CA TYR A 26 -19.99 9.21 19.56
C TYR A 26 -18.70 9.18 18.72
N SER A 27 -17.55 9.53 19.30
CA SER A 27 -16.25 9.42 18.63
C SER A 27 -15.67 8.00 18.62
N HIS A 28 -15.95 7.16 19.62
CA HIS A 28 -15.33 5.84 19.74
C HIS A 28 -16.13 4.63 19.25
N LYS A 29 -17.47 4.68 19.14
CA LYS A 29 -18.26 3.47 18.81
C LYS A 29 -19.29 3.60 17.69
N LEU A 30 -19.86 4.77 17.45
CA LEU A 30 -20.96 4.91 16.47
C LEU A 30 -20.49 5.29 15.05
N TRP A 31 -19.24 5.76 14.90
CA TRP A 31 -18.67 6.21 13.61
C TRP A 31 -17.31 5.58 13.27
N SER A 32 -16.84 4.60 14.05
CA SER A 32 -15.69 3.79 13.66
C SER A 32 -16.03 3.11 12.33
N SER A 33 -15.26 3.35 11.27
CA SER A 33 -15.50 2.66 9.99
C SER A 33 -15.38 1.13 10.18
N THR A 34 -15.97 0.35 9.28
CA THR A 34 -15.89 -1.13 9.31
C THR A 34 -14.44 -1.63 9.47
N GLU A 35 -13.48 -0.92 8.88
CA GLU A 35 -12.06 -1.24 8.94
C GLU A 35 -11.44 -0.97 10.32
N GLU A 36 -11.99 0.00 11.06
CA GLU A 36 -11.59 0.32 12.43
C GLU A 36 -12.14 -0.68 13.43
N GLN A 37 -13.40 -1.10 13.25
CA GLN A 37 -14.01 -2.16 14.05
C GLN A 37 -13.27 -3.49 13.86
N ARG A 38 -12.86 -3.78 12.61
CA ARG A 38 -12.00 -4.92 12.31
C ARG A 38 -10.64 -4.81 12.99
N LEU A 39 -10.02 -3.63 13.04
CA LEU A 39 -8.79 -3.44 13.78
C LEU A 39 -8.99 -3.75 15.27
N ASP A 40 -10.08 -3.26 15.85
CA ASP A 40 -10.38 -3.49 17.27
C ASP A 40 -10.52 -4.98 17.56
N SER A 41 -11.18 -5.77 16.71
CA SER A 41 -11.26 -7.23 16.92
C SER A 41 -9.89 -7.89 16.86
N LEU A 42 -9.00 -7.45 15.97
CA LEU A 42 -7.62 -7.96 15.87
C LEU A 42 -6.77 -7.60 17.10
N LEU A 43 -6.95 -6.40 17.67
CA LEU A 43 -6.22 -5.95 18.85
C LEU A 43 -6.72 -6.57 20.16
N HIS A 44 -8.01 -6.93 20.24
CA HIS A 44 -8.67 -7.41 21.47
C HIS A 44 -8.78 -8.94 21.59
N HIS A 45 -8.19 -9.72 20.69
CA HIS A 45 -8.15 -11.17 20.87
C HIS A 45 -7.39 -11.51 22.17
N PRO A 46 -8.04 -12.17 23.15
CA PRO A 46 -7.39 -12.51 24.40
C PRO A 46 -6.18 -13.40 24.11
N ALA A 47 -5.10 -13.15 24.83
CA ALA A 47 -3.99 -14.08 24.84
C ALA A 47 -4.55 -15.46 25.18
N LEU A 48 -4.36 -16.44 24.29
CA LEU A 48 -4.39 -17.86 24.66
C LEU A 48 -3.72 -17.97 26.03
N PRO A 49 -4.38 -18.59 27.02
CA PRO A 49 -3.82 -18.71 28.35
C PRO A 49 -2.40 -19.25 28.20
N LYS A 50 -1.45 -18.58 28.87
CA LYS A 50 -0.09 -19.12 29.04
C LYS A 50 -0.29 -20.58 29.41
N THR A 51 0.24 -21.49 28.59
CA THR A 51 0.26 -22.91 28.89
C THR A 51 0.77 -23.03 30.32
N ALA A 52 -0.14 -23.33 31.25
CA ALA A 52 0.22 -23.70 32.58
C ALA A 52 1.07 -24.95 32.41
N GLU A 53 2.30 -24.91 32.90
CA GLU A 53 2.97 -26.12 33.31
C GLU A 53 1.99 -26.86 34.22
N THR A 54 1.50 -28.01 33.79
CA THR A 54 1.00 -28.99 34.73
C THR A 54 1.17 -30.38 34.15
N ASP A 55 2.06 -31.06 34.85
CA ASP A 55 2.27 -32.48 34.88
C ASP A 55 0.94 -33.24 35.08
N THR A 56 0.79 -34.29 34.28
CA THR A 56 0.05 -35.56 34.46
C THR A 56 -1.35 -35.65 35.12
N SER A 57 -2.21 -36.39 34.38
CA SER A 57 -3.24 -37.33 34.84
C SER A 57 -4.57 -36.78 35.40
N SER A 58 -5.64 -36.81 34.58
CA SER A 58 -6.77 -37.76 34.72
C SER A 58 -7.93 -37.47 33.75
N ARG A 59 -8.57 -38.56 33.33
CA ARG A 59 -9.78 -38.70 32.49
C ARG A 59 -11.03 -38.17 33.21
N VAL A 60 -11.99 -37.56 32.48
CA VAL A 60 -13.36 -38.06 32.20
C VAL A 60 -14.15 -36.99 31.41
N ASP A 61 -14.99 -37.51 30.50
CA ASP A 61 -15.85 -36.91 29.47
C ASP A 61 -16.79 -35.76 29.87
N SER A 62 -17.03 -34.85 28.92
CA SER A 62 -18.37 -34.28 28.67
C SER A 62 -18.47 -33.63 27.28
N LEU A 63 -19.54 -34.02 26.56
CA LEU A 63 -19.91 -33.69 25.19
C LEU A 63 -20.23 -32.19 24.93
N ALA A 64 -19.70 -31.67 23.81
CA ALA A 64 -20.20 -30.49 23.08
C ALA A 64 -19.81 -30.63 21.58
N PRO A 65 -20.56 -30.03 20.63
CA PRO A 65 -20.63 -30.52 19.24
C PRO A 65 -19.39 -30.19 18.40
N GLU A 66 -19.05 -31.13 17.50
CA GLU A 66 -17.88 -31.09 16.61
C GLU A 66 -17.83 -29.86 15.68
N PRO A 67 -16.70 -29.13 15.63
CA PRO A 67 -16.36 -28.32 14.47
C PRO A 67 -15.91 -29.24 13.33
N ALA A 68 -16.29 -28.90 12.10
CA ALA A 68 -16.02 -29.68 10.89
C ALA A 68 -14.55 -30.14 10.82
N GLN A 69 -14.36 -31.46 10.79
CA GLN A 69 -13.07 -32.12 10.75
C GLN A 69 -12.33 -31.75 9.45
N HIS A 70 -11.23 -31.00 9.59
CA HIS A 70 -10.20 -30.97 8.56
C HIS A 70 -9.52 -32.36 8.52
N PRO A 71 -9.22 -32.94 7.34
CA PRO A 71 -8.64 -34.27 7.29
C PRO A 71 -7.24 -34.29 7.92
N GLU A 72 -7.05 -35.09 8.97
CA GLU A 72 -5.78 -35.26 9.72
C GLU A 72 -4.58 -35.69 8.85
N TRP A 73 -4.81 -36.20 7.64
CA TRP A 73 -3.73 -36.54 6.70
C TRP A 73 -3.11 -35.33 6.00
N LEU A 74 -3.69 -34.12 6.12
CA LEU A 74 -3.10 -32.90 5.58
C LEU A 74 -1.92 -32.39 6.44
N GLU A 75 -1.88 -32.75 7.74
CA GLU A 75 -0.89 -32.21 8.68
C GLU A 75 0.36 -33.09 8.86
N SER A 76 0.27 -34.41 8.67
CA SER A 76 1.32 -35.29 9.22
C SER A 76 2.50 -35.58 8.29
N GLU A 77 2.41 -35.47 6.96
CA GLU A 77 3.54 -35.87 6.09
C GLU A 77 3.81 -34.99 4.85
N LEU A 78 2.86 -34.17 4.39
CA LEU A 78 3.05 -33.36 3.17
C LEU A 78 3.53 -31.92 3.41
N LEU A 79 3.19 -31.32 4.56
CA LEU A 79 3.61 -29.96 4.90
C LEU A 79 5.13 -29.84 5.14
N PRO A 80 5.79 -30.73 5.90
CA PRO A 80 7.25 -30.67 6.05
C PRO A 80 8.00 -30.96 4.74
N ALA A 81 7.45 -31.81 3.87
CA ALA A 81 8.09 -32.20 2.60
C ALA A 81 7.98 -31.12 1.51
N LEU A 82 6.93 -30.30 1.52
CA LEU A 82 6.80 -29.12 0.65
C LEU A 82 7.60 -27.90 1.16
N TRP A 83 7.96 -27.89 2.45
CA TRP A 83 8.61 -26.77 3.15
C TRP A 83 10.11 -27.04 3.43
N GLY A 84 10.57 -28.28 3.25
CA GLY A 84 11.92 -28.76 3.55
C GLY A 84 12.96 -28.49 2.47
N ARG A 85 13.19 -27.22 2.09
CA ARG A 85 14.47 -26.71 1.55
C ARG A 85 14.59 -25.24 1.88
N ALA A 86 15.16 -24.92 3.05
CA ALA A 86 15.69 -23.62 3.46
C ALA A 86 15.01 -22.39 2.83
N ARG A 87 13.68 -22.27 2.98
CA ARG A 87 12.99 -21.01 2.70
C ARG A 87 13.10 -20.17 3.96
N SER A 88 13.62 -18.95 3.85
CA SER A 88 13.43 -17.89 4.84
C SER A 88 11.97 -17.45 4.82
N VAL A 89 11.04 -18.34 5.21
CA VAL A 89 9.66 -17.95 5.54
C VAL A 89 9.72 -17.39 6.95
N PRO A 90 9.19 -16.17 7.20
CA PRO A 90 9.10 -15.67 8.57
C PRO A 90 8.30 -16.67 9.41
N PRO A 91 8.63 -16.87 10.69
CA PRO A 91 7.80 -17.71 11.55
C PRO A 91 6.35 -17.19 11.50
N PRO A 92 5.35 -18.08 11.37
CA PRO A 92 3.96 -17.68 11.26
C PRO A 92 3.58 -16.85 12.48
N CYS A 93 3.23 -15.58 12.25
CA CYS A 93 2.78 -14.69 13.29
C CYS A 93 1.25 -14.70 13.32
N SER A 94 0.68 -15.66 14.05
CA SER A 94 -0.78 -15.89 14.11
C SER A 94 -1.58 -14.71 14.68
N ARG A 95 -0.91 -13.74 15.33
CA ARG A 95 -1.51 -12.51 15.85
C ARG A 95 -1.03 -11.24 15.16
N CYS A 96 -0.24 -11.36 14.09
CA CYS A 96 0.22 -10.18 13.39
C CYS A 96 -0.89 -9.58 12.55
N ILE A 97 -0.93 -8.26 12.55
CA ILE A 97 -1.74 -7.51 11.61
C ILE A 97 -0.92 -7.38 10.32
N ALA A 98 -1.41 -8.05 9.28
CA ALA A 98 -0.77 -8.11 7.97
C ALA A 98 -1.32 -7.05 7.00
N ILE A 99 -0.41 -6.24 6.46
CA ILE A 99 -0.69 -5.21 5.45
C ILE A 99 0.09 -5.51 4.17
N ALA A 100 -0.58 -5.73 3.05
CA ALA A 100 0.09 -5.88 1.75
C ALA A 100 0.38 -4.52 1.09
N LEU A 101 1.60 -4.31 0.62
CA LEU A 101 2.00 -3.20 -0.22
C LEU A 101 2.25 -3.73 -1.63
N ILE A 102 1.49 -3.23 -2.61
CA ILE A 102 1.44 -3.77 -3.96
C ILE A 102 1.77 -2.66 -4.97
N GLY A 103 2.87 -2.84 -5.69
CA GLY A 103 3.23 -2.00 -6.83
C GLY A 103 2.80 -2.64 -8.15
N VAL A 104 1.90 -2.01 -8.89
CA VAL A 104 1.44 -2.52 -10.19
C VAL A 104 2.17 -1.86 -11.37
N ASP A 105 2.59 -2.66 -12.37
CA ASP A 105 3.10 -2.15 -13.65
C ASP A 105 1.92 -1.71 -14.54
N SER A 106 1.26 -0.61 -14.14
CA SER A 106 0.26 0.06 -14.97
C SER A 106 0.95 1.06 -15.87
N ARG A 107 1.43 0.58 -17.03
CA ARG A 107 1.93 1.47 -18.08
C ARG A 107 0.82 2.42 -18.51
N LEU A 108 1.19 3.59 -19.01
CA LEU A 108 0.21 4.57 -19.50
C LEU A 108 -0.73 3.91 -20.50
N THR A 109 -2.03 4.05 -20.28
CA THR A 109 -3.13 3.44 -21.08
C THR A 109 -3.28 1.91 -21.00
N ASP A 110 -2.37 1.20 -20.35
CA ASP A 110 -2.47 -0.25 -20.13
C ASP A 110 -3.38 -0.53 -18.92
N PRO A 111 -4.51 -1.24 -19.11
CA PRO A 111 -5.40 -1.61 -18.01
C PRO A 111 -4.88 -2.79 -17.20
N THR A 112 -3.84 -3.49 -17.67
CA THR A 112 -3.28 -4.64 -16.95
C THR A 112 -2.59 -4.19 -15.66
N ALA A 113 -2.78 -4.98 -14.60
CA ALA A 113 -2.30 -4.68 -13.26
C ALA A 113 -1.34 -5.78 -12.79
N HIS A 114 -0.22 -5.96 -13.50
CA HIS A 114 0.80 -6.91 -13.07
C HIS A 114 1.43 -6.44 -11.75
N ALA A 115 1.38 -7.27 -10.71
CA ALA A 115 1.92 -6.94 -9.39
C ALA A 115 3.45 -7.17 -9.34
N ASP A 116 4.21 -6.15 -9.71
CA ASP A 116 5.66 -6.21 -9.92
C ASP A 116 6.48 -6.01 -8.64
N ALA A 117 5.88 -5.37 -7.63
CA ALA A 117 6.42 -5.25 -6.27
C ALA A 117 5.40 -5.78 -5.28
N ASN A 118 5.82 -6.70 -4.42
CA ASN A 118 4.96 -7.35 -3.44
C ASN A 118 5.67 -7.40 -2.09
N HIS A 119 5.12 -6.70 -1.11
CA HIS A 119 5.63 -6.70 0.26
C HIS A 119 4.47 -6.93 1.22
N VAL A 120 4.68 -7.74 2.26
CA VAL A 120 3.73 -7.89 3.36
C VAL A 120 4.36 -7.36 4.64
N VAL A 121 3.77 -6.34 5.22
CA VAL A 121 4.18 -5.77 6.51
C VAL A 121 3.39 -6.48 7.59
N LEU A 122 4.08 -7.30 8.37
CA LEU A 122 3.54 -7.99 9.53
C LEU A 122 3.83 -7.15 10.78
N ILE A 123 2.78 -6.68 11.44
CA ILE A 123 2.87 -5.87 12.65
C ILE A 123 2.52 -6.76 13.84
N ASP A 124 3.44 -6.94 14.77
CA ASP A 124 3.19 -7.63 16.04
C ASP A 124 2.80 -6.58 17.11
N PRO A 125 1.50 -6.45 17.45
CA PRO A 125 1.04 -5.47 18.44
C PRO A 125 1.41 -5.86 19.88
N SER A 126 1.85 -7.10 20.12
CA SER A 126 2.25 -7.58 21.44
C SER A 126 3.69 -7.23 21.75
N SER A 127 4.59 -7.39 20.77
CA SER A 127 6.02 -7.10 20.93
C SER A 127 6.43 -5.70 20.46
N GLY A 128 5.55 -4.99 19.74
CA GLY A 128 5.90 -3.71 19.14
C GLY A 128 6.94 -3.87 18.03
N ARG A 129 6.89 -4.95 17.24
CA ARG A 129 7.87 -5.22 16.17
C ARG A 129 7.20 -5.34 14.81
N ILE A 130 7.97 -5.06 13.76
CA ILE A 130 7.49 -5.15 12.38
C ILE A 130 8.41 -6.07 11.59
N THR A 131 7.83 -6.91 10.74
CA THR A 131 8.55 -7.72 9.75
C THR A 131 8.03 -7.43 8.36
N ILE A 132 8.92 -7.02 7.46
CA ILE A 132 8.61 -6.82 6.04
C ILE A 132 9.01 -8.08 5.28
N VAL A 133 8.02 -8.79 4.74
CA VAL A 133 8.22 -9.95 3.86
C VAL A 133 8.23 -9.46 2.42
N ALA A 134 9.39 -9.47 1.78
CA ALA A 134 9.57 -9.07 0.39
C ALA A 134 9.46 -10.30 -0.52
N ILE A 135 8.51 -10.28 -1.46
CA ILE A 135 8.17 -11.45 -2.28
C ILE A 135 8.48 -11.13 -3.76
N PRO A 136 9.43 -11.84 -4.40
CA PRO A 136 9.75 -11.65 -5.82
C PRO A 136 8.53 -11.82 -6.72
N ARG A 137 8.48 -11.03 -7.80
CA ARG A 137 7.34 -11.03 -8.73
C ARG A 137 7.19 -12.35 -9.50
N ASP A 138 8.30 -13.04 -9.69
CA ASP A 138 8.39 -14.31 -10.42
C ASP A 138 8.22 -15.53 -9.48
N THR A 139 7.81 -15.32 -8.22
CA THR A 139 7.45 -16.40 -7.29
C THR A 139 6.34 -17.27 -7.93
N PRO A 140 6.50 -18.61 -7.99
CA PRO A 140 5.47 -19.49 -8.54
C PRO A 140 4.13 -19.32 -7.82
N ALA A 141 3.06 -19.13 -8.58
CA ALA A 141 1.70 -18.99 -8.06
C ALA A 141 0.67 -19.30 -9.16
N ASP A 142 -0.48 -19.86 -8.78
CA ASP A 142 -1.54 -20.18 -9.73
C ASP A 142 -2.27 -18.91 -10.21
N ALA A 143 -1.87 -18.44 -11.40
CA ALA A 143 -2.49 -17.33 -12.09
C ALA A 143 -3.61 -17.78 -13.06
N GLY A 144 -3.97 -19.07 -13.07
CA GLY A 144 -4.99 -19.65 -13.94
C GLY A 144 -4.53 -19.96 -15.37
N PHE A 145 -3.23 -19.99 -15.61
CA PHE A 145 -2.69 -20.43 -16.90
C PHE A 145 -2.40 -21.94 -16.90
N PRO A 146 -2.31 -22.58 -18.08
CA PRO A 146 -1.82 -23.96 -18.17
C PRO A 146 -0.43 -24.12 -17.52
N ASP A 147 -0.18 -25.23 -16.85
CA ASP A 147 1.10 -25.52 -16.17
C ASP A 147 2.29 -25.62 -17.13
N THR A 148 2.03 -25.85 -18.42
CA THR A 148 3.02 -25.79 -19.49
C THR A 148 3.51 -24.35 -19.77
N SER A 149 2.83 -23.34 -19.23
CA SER A 149 3.16 -21.94 -19.41
C SER A 149 4.08 -21.42 -18.30
N ARG A 150 5.00 -20.49 -18.64
CA ARG A 150 5.82 -19.77 -17.64
C ARG A 150 5.06 -18.60 -16.99
N TYR A 151 3.74 -18.58 -17.11
CA TYR A 151 2.90 -17.44 -16.68
C TYR A 151 2.25 -17.65 -15.31
N ASN A 152 2.33 -18.84 -14.73
CA ASN A 152 1.92 -19.11 -13.34
C ASN A 152 2.94 -18.55 -12.34
N LYS A 153 2.85 -17.23 -12.16
CA LYS A 153 3.68 -16.45 -11.23
C LYS A 153 2.89 -15.34 -10.56
N LEU A 154 3.34 -14.94 -9.37
CA LEU A 154 2.66 -13.99 -8.49
C LEU A 154 2.28 -12.68 -9.20
N ALA A 155 3.16 -12.13 -10.04
CA ALA A 155 2.88 -10.90 -10.78
C ALA A 155 1.62 -10.98 -11.65
N ASN A 156 1.30 -12.18 -12.15
CA ASN A 156 0.17 -12.40 -13.06
C ASN A 156 -1.12 -12.71 -12.32
N VAL A 157 -1.07 -13.17 -11.07
CA VAL A 157 -2.27 -13.46 -10.27
C VAL A 157 -3.14 -12.21 -10.15
N ARG A 158 -2.53 -11.06 -9.79
CA ARG A 158 -3.26 -9.78 -9.70
C ARG A 158 -3.90 -9.35 -11.02
N ALA A 159 -3.22 -9.58 -12.14
CA ALA A 159 -3.70 -9.17 -13.45
C ALA A 159 -4.84 -10.08 -13.96
N GLN A 160 -4.77 -11.39 -13.69
CA GLN A 160 -5.72 -12.38 -14.21
C GLN A 160 -6.89 -12.68 -13.29
N ARG A 161 -6.62 -12.80 -11.98
CA ARG A 161 -7.60 -13.25 -10.97
C ARG A 161 -8.04 -12.13 -10.03
N GLY A 162 -7.50 -10.93 -10.20
CA GLY A 162 -7.87 -9.74 -9.44
C GLY A 162 -7.22 -9.65 -8.06
N LEU A 163 -7.55 -8.57 -7.34
CA LEU A 163 -6.93 -8.24 -6.06
C LEU A 163 -7.20 -9.29 -4.97
N LYS A 164 -8.45 -9.76 -4.84
CA LYS A 164 -8.82 -10.72 -3.79
C LYS A 164 -8.01 -12.02 -3.87
N ALA A 165 -7.90 -12.59 -5.08
CA ALA A 165 -7.09 -13.80 -5.31
C ALA A 165 -5.60 -13.55 -5.05
N HIS A 166 -5.10 -12.37 -5.43
CA HIS A 166 -3.71 -11.98 -5.16
C HIS A 166 -3.41 -11.90 -3.66
N LEU A 167 -4.28 -11.26 -2.87
CA LEU A 167 -4.12 -11.18 -1.41
C LEU A 167 -4.18 -12.56 -0.74
N ALA A 168 -5.08 -13.45 -1.19
CA ALA A 168 -5.15 -14.82 -0.70
C ALA A 168 -3.86 -15.60 -1.02
N THR A 169 -3.33 -15.45 -2.24
CA THR A 169 -2.05 -16.05 -2.65
C THR A 169 -0.89 -15.54 -1.79
N LEU A 170 -0.85 -14.24 -1.48
CA LEU A 170 0.18 -13.68 -0.59
C LEU A 170 0.09 -14.28 0.82
N ALA A 171 -1.12 -14.43 1.37
CA ALA A 171 -1.33 -15.02 2.69
C ALA A 171 -0.88 -16.49 2.74
N GLU A 172 -1.23 -17.26 1.71
CA GLU A 172 -0.82 -18.66 1.55
C GLU A 172 0.71 -18.79 1.47
N LEU A 173 1.36 -17.98 0.63
CA LEU A 173 2.81 -18.03 0.42
C LEU A 173 3.59 -17.84 1.73
N ILE A 174 3.10 -16.97 2.62
CA ILE A 174 3.78 -16.64 3.88
C ILE A 174 3.21 -17.39 5.10
N GLY A 175 2.21 -18.27 4.90
CA GLY A 175 1.64 -19.11 5.96
C GLY A 175 0.83 -18.35 7.01
N ILE A 176 0.06 -17.33 6.62
CA ILE A 176 -0.85 -16.61 7.51
C ILE A 176 -2.31 -16.78 7.04
N PRO A 177 -3.31 -16.65 7.93
CA PRO A 177 -4.71 -16.88 7.55
C PRO A 177 -5.24 -15.86 6.56
N GLU A 178 -4.85 -14.58 6.70
CA GLU A 178 -5.32 -13.53 5.81
C GLU A 178 -4.41 -12.30 5.75
N ILE A 179 -4.55 -11.53 4.67
CA ILE A 179 -4.09 -10.15 4.59
C ILE A 179 -5.24 -9.24 5.04
N HIS A 180 -5.04 -8.50 6.13
CA HIS A 180 -6.09 -7.69 6.75
C HIS A 180 -6.30 -6.37 5.99
N TYR A 181 -5.20 -5.75 5.59
CA TYR A 181 -5.21 -4.48 4.87
C TYR A 181 -4.30 -4.52 3.65
N TYR A 182 -4.54 -3.65 2.68
CA TYR A 182 -3.67 -3.51 1.51
C TYR A 182 -3.52 -2.05 1.08
N ALA A 183 -2.40 -1.72 0.45
CA ALA A 183 -2.20 -0.49 -0.31
C ALA A 183 -1.63 -0.85 -1.68
N GLU A 184 -2.37 -0.54 -2.73
CA GLU A 184 -2.01 -0.77 -4.12
C GLU A 184 -1.79 0.57 -4.84
N PHE A 185 -0.67 0.66 -5.55
CA PHE A 185 -0.32 1.85 -6.32
C PHE A 185 0.43 1.49 -7.61
N GLY A 186 0.11 2.20 -8.67
CA GLY A 186 0.81 2.16 -9.94
C GLY A 186 1.93 3.19 -10.04
N PHE A 187 2.47 3.33 -11.24
CA PHE A 187 3.67 4.13 -11.47
C PHE A 187 3.47 5.62 -11.19
N SER A 188 2.39 6.23 -11.66
CA SER A 188 2.08 7.65 -11.39
C SER A 188 1.84 7.94 -9.91
N GLN A 189 1.20 7.00 -9.21
CA GLN A 189 0.93 7.11 -7.78
C GLN A 189 2.23 7.03 -6.98
N ALA A 190 3.15 6.14 -7.36
CA ALA A 190 4.49 6.11 -6.78
C ALA A 190 5.24 7.44 -6.95
N PHE A 191 5.13 8.08 -8.13
CA PHE A 191 5.64 9.42 -8.36
C PHE A 191 5.05 10.48 -7.43
N ALA A 192 3.73 10.44 -7.19
CA ALA A 192 3.07 11.34 -6.25
C ALA A 192 3.54 11.11 -4.81
N LEU A 193 3.60 9.84 -4.38
CA LEU A 193 4.08 9.45 -3.05
C LEU A 193 5.53 9.90 -2.81
N LEU A 194 6.42 9.72 -3.79
CA LEU A 194 7.82 10.15 -3.65
C LEU A 194 7.96 11.66 -3.52
N ARG A 195 7.15 12.44 -4.25
CA ARG A 195 7.13 13.90 -4.07
C ARG A 195 6.60 14.29 -2.71
N LEU A 196 5.54 13.61 -2.26
CA LEU A 196 4.95 13.83 -0.95
C LEU A 196 5.96 13.52 0.18
N LEU A 197 6.79 12.49 0.00
CA LEU A 197 7.91 12.13 0.89
C LEU A 197 9.17 12.99 0.67
N ARG A 198 9.07 14.08 -0.11
CA ARG A 198 10.13 15.08 -0.35
C ARG A 198 11.35 14.58 -1.11
N PHE A 199 11.19 13.57 -1.97
CA PHE A 199 12.24 13.19 -2.91
C PHE A 199 12.28 14.16 -4.09
N GLY A 200 13.38 14.91 -4.21
CA GLY A 200 13.57 15.91 -5.28
C GLY A 200 13.69 15.32 -6.69
N ASN A 201 14.05 14.04 -6.83
CA ASN A 201 14.13 13.35 -8.11
C ASN A 201 13.43 11.98 -8.09
N PRO A 202 12.08 11.94 -8.14
CA PRO A 202 11.32 10.69 -8.13
C PRO A 202 11.69 9.74 -9.28
N THR A 203 12.11 10.28 -10.44
CA THR A 203 12.53 9.48 -11.60
C THR A 203 13.76 8.65 -11.29
N GLU A 204 14.77 9.24 -10.64
CA GLU A 204 15.97 8.51 -10.23
C GLU A 204 15.68 7.50 -9.12
N VAL A 205 14.86 7.88 -8.14
CA VAL A 205 14.43 6.98 -7.07
C VAL A 205 13.74 5.74 -7.65
N LEU A 206 12.76 5.93 -8.53
CA LEU A 206 12.07 4.81 -9.18
C LEU A 206 12.99 4.00 -10.09
N ARG A 207 13.95 4.64 -10.77
CA ARG A 207 14.95 3.91 -11.58
C ARG A 207 15.77 2.95 -10.71
N VAL A 208 16.20 3.41 -9.54
CA VAL A 208 16.93 2.59 -8.56
C VAL A 208 16.03 1.48 -8.01
N LEU A 209 14.83 1.79 -7.52
CA LEU A 209 13.93 0.81 -6.91
C LEU A 209 13.41 -0.25 -7.90
N ARG A 210 13.37 0.06 -9.20
CA ARG A 210 12.92 -0.87 -10.25
C ARG A 210 14.04 -1.70 -10.85
N ALA A 211 15.31 -1.36 -10.60
CA ALA A 211 16.43 -2.04 -11.20
C ALA A 211 16.53 -3.49 -10.71
N ARG A 212 16.48 -4.43 -11.66
CA ARG A 212 16.71 -5.86 -11.42
C ARG A 212 18.18 -6.25 -11.59
N THR A 213 18.93 -5.46 -12.36
CA THR A 213 20.33 -5.68 -12.72
C THR A 213 21.09 -4.35 -12.65
N GLY A 214 22.42 -4.41 -12.57
CA GLY A 214 23.30 -3.23 -12.68
C GLY A 214 23.61 -2.48 -11.37
N ILE A 215 22.83 -2.66 -10.29
CA ILE A 215 23.23 -2.25 -8.94
C ILE A 215 24.00 -3.39 -8.27
N TRP A 216 23.32 -4.51 -8.04
CA TRP A 216 23.83 -5.75 -7.45
C TRP A 216 22.77 -6.83 -7.64
N GLY A 217 23.14 -8.11 -7.74
CA GLY A 217 22.21 -9.25 -7.77
C GLY A 217 21.14 -9.23 -8.87
N ASP A 218 20.01 -9.88 -8.55
CA ASP A 218 18.86 -10.16 -9.41
C ASP A 218 17.54 -9.64 -8.80
N ASP A 219 16.40 -10.30 -9.11
CA ASP A 219 15.09 -9.91 -8.57
C ASP A 219 15.00 -9.97 -7.05
N TYR A 220 15.69 -10.92 -6.40
CA TYR A 220 15.71 -11.04 -4.93
C TYR A 220 16.35 -9.82 -4.29
N HIS A 221 17.40 -9.30 -4.91
CA HIS A 221 18.00 -8.06 -4.45
C HIS A 221 17.11 -6.85 -4.69
N ARG A 222 16.43 -6.78 -5.84
CA ARG A 222 15.49 -5.68 -6.11
C ARG A 222 14.42 -5.61 -5.02
N VAL A 223 13.78 -6.73 -4.68
CA VAL A 223 12.72 -6.72 -3.66
C VAL A 223 13.26 -6.43 -2.26
N TYR A 224 14.50 -6.83 -1.96
CA TYR A 224 15.21 -6.43 -0.74
C TYR A 224 15.47 -4.93 -0.67
N VAL A 225 15.97 -4.32 -1.75
CA VAL A 225 16.20 -2.87 -1.85
C VAL A 225 14.90 -2.09 -1.64
N GLN A 226 13.81 -2.57 -2.24
CA GLN A 226 12.48 -2.00 -2.02
C GLN A 226 12.04 -2.12 -0.55
N ALA A 227 12.26 -3.27 0.09
CA ALA A 227 11.95 -3.48 1.50
C ALA A 227 12.81 -2.60 2.42
N GLN A 228 14.09 -2.40 2.09
CA GLN A 228 14.97 -1.48 2.81
C GLN A 228 14.52 -0.03 2.69
N PHE A 229 14.07 0.38 1.50
CA PHE A 229 13.46 1.68 1.30
C PHE A 229 12.22 1.84 2.19
N ILE A 230 11.29 0.88 2.16
CA ILE A 230 10.07 0.90 3.00
C ILE A 230 10.44 0.97 4.49
N ARG A 231 11.36 0.14 4.96
CA ARG A 231 11.85 0.13 6.35
C ARG A 231 12.36 1.50 6.78
N GLN A 232 13.19 2.13 5.97
CA GLN A 232 13.77 3.43 6.29
C GLN A 232 12.72 4.54 6.28
N GLN A 233 11.78 4.52 5.34
CA GLN A 233 10.67 5.49 5.34
C GLN A 233 9.77 5.30 6.57
N LEU A 234 9.47 4.05 6.94
CA LEU A 234 8.67 3.76 8.13
C LEU A 234 9.35 4.33 9.38
N LEU A 235 10.63 4.02 9.59
CA LEU A 235 11.38 4.51 10.75
C LEU A 235 11.53 6.04 10.76
N ARG A 236 11.81 6.65 9.59
CA ARG A 236 11.99 8.10 9.46
C ARG A 236 10.72 8.89 9.80
N TRP A 237 9.57 8.41 9.33
CA TRP A 237 8.30 9.13 9.43
C TRP A 237 7.44 8.70 10.61
N PHE A 238 7.84 7.66 11.36
CA PHE A 238 7.04 7.13 12.47
C PHE A 238 6.67 8.20 13.50
N ASP A 239 7.60 9.02 13.96
CA ASP A 239 7.24 10.02 14.99
C ASP A 239 6.45 11.21 14.45
N SER A 240 6.34 11.35 13.13
CA SER A 240 5.65 12.48 12.52
C SER A 240 4.14 12.28 12.39
N TYR A 241 3.59 11.05 12.50
CA TYR A 241 2.19 10.78 12.11
C TYR A 241 1.14 11.53 12.95
N ASN A 242 1.45 11.88 14.20
CA ASN A 242 0.54 12.56 15.12
C ASN A 242 0.60 14.09 15.01
N THR A 243 1.51 14.62 14.18
CA THR A 243 1.57 16.06 13.89
C THR A 243 0.49 16.44 12.87
N PRO A 244 0.03 17.71 12.82
CA PRO A 244 -0.90 18.16 11.79
C PRO A 244 -0.40 17.87 10.37
N TRP A 245 0.90 18.05 10.15
CA TRP A 245 1.56 17.70 8.89
C TRP A 245 1.53 16.19 8.62
N GLY A 246 1.85 15.35 9.60
CA GLY A 246 1.80 13.90 9.45
C GLY A 246 0.40 13.37 9.16
N LEU A 247 -0.64 13.95 9.78
CA LEU A 247 -2.02 13.62 9.48
C LEU A 247 -2.41 14.05 8.05
N ALA A 248 -1.95 15.22 7.59
CA ALA A 248 -2.12 15.65 6.22
C ALA A 248 -1.40 14.71 5.24
N LEU A 249 -0.18 14.27 5.57
CA LEU A 249 0.61 13.30 4.82
C LEU A 249 -0.11 11.95 4.69
N LEU A 250 -0.66 11.44 5.80
CA LEU A 250 -1.44 10.21 5.82
C LEU A 250 -2.69 10.33 4.93
N ARG A 251 -3.44 11.43 5.05
CA ARG A 251 -4.62 11.68 4.21
C ARG A 251 -4.26 11.78 2.73
N GLY A 252 -3.21 12.53 2.39
CA GLY A 252 -2.71 12.63 1.03
C GLY A 252 -2.30 11.27 0.46
N THR A 253 -1.55 10.50 1.23
CA THR A 253 -1.10 9.14 0.85
C THR A 253 -2.28 8.21 0.59
N LEU A 254 -3.22 8.10 1.53
CA LEU A 254 -4.43 7.27 1.38
C LEU A 254 -5.33 7.76 0.24
N GLY A 255 -5.34 9.06 -0.03
CA GLY A 255 -6.06 9.65 -1.16
C GLY A 255 -5.46 9.32 -2.53
N ILE A 256 -4.19 8.88 -2.61
CA ILE A 256 -3.50 8.51 -3.86
C ILE A 256 -3.64 7.02 -4.17
N VAL A 257 -3.56 6.17 -3.14
CA VAL A 257 -3.45 4.71 -3.30
C VAL A 257 -4.82 4.03 -3.27
N ASN A 258 -4.93 2.87 -3.92
CA ASN A 258 -6.09 2.00 -3.78
C ASN A 258 -5.90 1.18 -2.49
N THR A 259 -6.78 1.35 -1.49
CA THR A 259 -6.57 0.78 -0.15
C THR A 259 -7.87 0.65 0.62
N ASN A 260 -7.90 -0.28 1.57
CA ASN A 260 -8.89 -0.33 2.66
C ASN A 260 -8.35 0.23 3.99
N LEU A 261 -7.16 0.84 3.99
CA LEU A 261 -6.64 1.54 5.17
C LEU A 261 -7.34 2.88 5.36
N THR A 262 -7.63 3.21 6.62
CA THR A 262 -8.09 4.54 7.00
C THR A 262 -7.03 5.25 7.84
N VAL A 263 -7.14 6.57 7.96
CA VAL A 263 -6.29 7.33 8.88
C VAL A 263 -6.41 6.76 10.29
N GLY A 264 -7.62 6.45 10.76
CA GLY A 264 -7.86 5.90 12.08
C GLY A 264 -7.22 4.52 12.30
N VAL A 265 -7.21 3.64 11.29
CA VAL A 265 -6.48 2.36 11.35
C VAL A 265 -4.98 2.62 11.52
N LEU A 266 -4.39 3.48 10.68
CA LEU A 266 -2.95 3.76 10.71
C LEU A 266 -2.51 4.44 12.01
N THR A 267 -3.27 5.41 12.51
CA THR A 267 -2.95 6.09 13.77
C THR A 267 -3.06 5.15 14.96
N ARG A 268 -4.10 4.31 15.04
CA ARG A 268 -4.24 3.33 16.13
C ARG A 268 -3.16 2.25 16.11
N LEU A 269 -2.77 1.78 14.92
CA LEU A 269 -1.64 0.86 14.78
C LEU A 269 -0.35 1.50 15.29
N ALA A 270 -0.10 2.75 14.92
CA ALA A 270 1.09 3.47 15.33
C ALA A 270 1.08 3.79 16.84
N ASP A 271 -0.07 4.15 17.41
CA ASP A 271 -0.23 4.34 18.86
C ASP A 271 0.02 3.04 19.62
N THR A 272 -0.50 1.91 19.11
CA THR A 272 -0.29 0.57 19.69
C THR A 272 1.19 0.20 19.68
N LEU A 273 1.87 0.42 18.55
CA LEU A 273 3.30 0.19 18.41
C LEU A 273 4.12 1.07 19.37
N ARG A 274 3.79 2.37 19.46
CA ARG A 274 4.45 3.31 20.37
C ARG A 274 4.27 2.91 21.82
N ALA A 275 3.07 2.46 22.22
CA ALA A 275 2.80 1.97 23.57
C ALA A 275 3.62 0.72 23.93
N ARG A 276 4.12 -0.01 22.93
CA ARG A 276 5.05 -1.15 23.08
C ARG A 276 6.52 -0.77 22.92
N GLY A 277 6.83 0.52 22.85
CA GLY A 277 8.20 1.03 22.75
C GLY A 277 8.77 1.05 21.34
N PHE A 278 7.96 0.96 20.28
CA PHE A 278 8.44 1.11 18.91
C PHE A 278 8.74 2.59 18.57
N PRO A 279 9.85 2.87 17.84
CA PRO A 279 10.93 1.94 17.52
C PRO A 279 11.90 1.79 18.71
N ALA A 280 12.10 0.55 19.18
CA ALA A 280 12.99 0.29 20.32
C ALA A 280 14.47 0.42 19.93
N ASP A 281 14.80 0.02 18.70
CA ASP A 281 16.13 0.07 18.13
C ASP A 281 16.06 0.04 16.58
N SER A 282 17.22 0.07 15.93
CA SER A 282 17.31 -0.04 14.47
C SER A 282 16.83 -1.40 13.92
N ASN A 283 16.72 -2.43 14.75
CA ASN A 283 16.21 -3.77 14.40
C ASN A 283 14.72 -3.96 14.75
N ALA A 284 14.02 -2.89 15.15
CA ALA A 284 12.58 -2.91 15.41
C ALA A 284 11.77 -3.28 14.15
N VAL A 285 12.35 -3.06 12.97
CA VAL A 285 11.83 -3.51 11.68
C VAL A 285 12.81 -4.51 11.05
N SER A 286 12.38 -5.75 10.89
CA SER A 286 13.14 -6.79 10.20
C SER A 286 12.69 -6.94 8.74
N ILE A 287 13.57 -7.45 7.88
CA ILE A 287 13.26 -7.73 6.48
C ILE A 287 13.55 -9.20 6.22
N VAL A 288 12.60 -9.88 5.62
CA VAL A 288 12.70 -11.26 5.17
C VAL A 288 12.42 -11.30 3.68
N VAL A 289 13.29 -11.93 2.90
CA VAL A 289 13.03 -12.16 1.47
C VAL A 289 12.53 -13.58 1.28
N TYR A 290 11.39 -13.71 0.61
CA TYR A 290 10.78 -15.00 0.38
C TYR A 290 11.63 -15.86 -0.54
N GLY A 291 11.79 -17.13 -0.17
CA GLY A 291 12.43 -18.17 -0.99
C GLY A 291 13.95 -18.20 -0.95
N VAL A 292 14.65 -17.17 -0.44
CA VAL A 292 16.12 -17.14 -0.40
C VAL A 292 16.63 -16.44 0.86
N PRO A 293 17.50 -17.09 1.66
CA PRO A 293 18.25 -16.40 2.71
C PRO A 293 19.31 -15.50 2.07
N LEU A 294 19.09 -14.19 2.17
CA LEU A 294 20.03 -13.20 1.66
C LEU A 294 21.20 -13.01 2.64
N GLN A 295 22.41 -13.40 2.23
CA GLN A 295 23.64 -13.17 2.99
C GLN A 295 24.47 -12.05 2.35
N ARG A 296 25.04 -11.18 3.19
CA ARG A 296 26.01 -10.13 2.78
C ARG A 296 25.48 -9.16 1.70
N VAL A 297 24.20 -8.82 1.76
CA VAL A 297 23.59 -7.87 0.81
C VAL A 297 23.94 -6.44 1.21
N PRO A 298 24.37 -5.58 0.26
CA PRO A 298 24.64 -4.18 0.56
C PRO A 298 23.38 -3.50 1.09
N VAL A 299 23.54 -2.74 2.19
CA VAL A 299 22.50 -1.87 2.74
C VAL A 299 22.83 -0.45 2.33
N TYR A 300 21.90 0.19 1.62
CA TYR A 300 22.03 1.56 1.17
C TYR A 300 21.26 2.50 2.11
N ASP A 301 21.79 3.68 2.38
CA ASP A 301 21.07 4.75 3.09
C ASP A 301 20.22 5.55 2.10
N PHE A 302 18.92 5.27 2.08
CA PHE A 302 17.93 5.96 1.27
C PHE A 302 17.36 7.22 1.94
N GLY A 303 17.84 7.57 3.14
CA GLY A 303 17.67 8.88 3.74
C GLY A 303 18.53 9.95 3.06
N ASP A 304 19.70 9.56 2.53
CA ASP A 304 20.63 10.44 1.82
C ASP A 304 20.32 10.55 0.31
N PRO A 305 19.95 11.73 -0.21
CA PRO A 305 19.73 11.94 -1.64
C PRO A 305 20.94 11.56 -2.52
N ARG A 306 22.17 11.67 -2.00
CA ARG A 306 23.39 11.33 -2.73
C ARG A 306 23.48 9.84 -3.07
N THR A 307 22.89 8.98 -2.23
CA THR A 307 22.82 7.54 -2.48
C THR A 307 22.04 7.24 -3.75
N PHE A 308 20.87 7.87 -3.93
CA PHE A 308 20.07 7.70 -5.14
C PHE A 308 20.80 8.20 -6.38
N ALA A 309 21.43 9.38 -6.30
CA ALA A 309 22.20 9.92 -7.42
C ALA A 309 23.35 8.98 -7.83
N ALA A 310 24.10 8.46 -6.86
CA ALA A 310 25.20 7.54 -7.10
C ALA A 310 24.74 6.21 -7.72
N LEU A 311 23.65 5.63 -7.21
CA LEU A 311 23.07 4.38 -7.73
C LEU A 311 22.45 4.57 -9.11
N ALA A 312 21.76 5.69 -9.34
CA ALA A 312 21.20 6.04 -10.64
C ALA A 312 22.32 6.21 -11.69
N GLU A 313 23.43 6.86 -11.33
CA GLU A 313 24.57 7.00 -12.24
C GLU A 313 25.27 5.66 -12.52
N LYS A 314 25.42 4.81 -11.49
CA LYS A 314 25.90 3.43 -11.68
C LYS A 314 25.03 2.67 -12.70
N LEU A 315 23.71 2.78 -12.58
CA LEU A 315 22.77 2.18 -13.52
C LEU A 315 22.90 2.77 -14.93
N ARG A 316 23.02 4.09 -15.09
CA ARG A 316 23.24 4.72 -16.40
C ARG A 316 24.50 4.19 -17.07
N ARG A 317 25.62 4.08 -16.34
CA ARG A 317 26.86 3.51 -16.86
C ARG A 317 26.67 2.04 -17.28
N PHE A 318 26.02 1.25 -16.44
CA PHE A 318 25.72 -0.15 -16.74
C PHE A 318 24.92 -0.30 -18.03
N TYR A 319 23.79 0.41 -18.18
CA TYR A 319 22.93 0.32 -19.37
C TYR A 319 23.61 0.87 -20.63
N ARG A 320 24.39 1.96 -20.54
CA ARG A 320 25.17 2.45 -21.69
C ARG A 320 26.16 1.41 -22.21
N HIS A 321 26.78 0.64 -21.31
CA HIS A 321 27.75 -0.38 -21.69
C HIS A 321 27.09 -1.64 -22.28
N HIS A 322 25.94 -2.07 -21.76
CA HIS A 322 25.26 -3.30 -22.18
C HIS A 322 24.28 -3.10 -23.36
N HIS A 323 23.90 -1.86 -23.65
CA HIS A 323 23.05 -1.49 -24.77
C HIS A 323 23.66 -0.34 -25.60
N PRO A 324 24.85 -0.54 -26.20
CA PRO A 324 25.48 0.47 -27.04
C PRO A 324 24.60 0.71 -28.28
N GLY A 325 24.02 1.90 -28.39
CA GLY A 325 23.05 2.26 -29.44
C GLY A 325 21.59 2.42 -28.97
N GLY A 326 21.29 2.08 -27.72
CA GLY A 326 20.02 2.45 -27.08
C GLY A 326 19.99 3.95 -26.84
N SER A 327 19.33 4.70 -27.73
CA SER A 327 19.20 6.14 -27.57
C SER A 327 18.35 6.46 -26.34
N ASP A 328 18.97 6.88 -25.24
CA ASP A 328 18.31 7.54 -24.09
C ASP A 328 17.90 8.98 -24.49
N THR A 329 17.52 9.21 -25.75
CA THR A 329 17.42 10.56 -26.35
C THR A 329 16.09 11.24 -26.08
N THR A 330 15.03 10.49 -25.81
CA THR A 330 13.77 11.07 -25.31
C THR A 330 13.66 10.82 -23.81
N SER A 331 13.70 11.90 -23.04
CA SER A 331 13.54 11.82 -21.59
C SER A 331 12.20 11.13 -21.27
N HIS A 332 12.14 10.39 -20.16
CA HIS A 332 10.89 9.75 -19.71
C HIS A 332 9.72 10.76 -19.71
N GLU A 333 9.99 11.98 -19.25
CA GLU A 333 9.03 13.08 -19.20
C GLU A 333 8.53 13.50 -20.60
N GLN A 334 9.40 13.56 -21.62
CA GLN A 334 8.97 13.85 -22.99
C GLN A 334 8.03 12.78 -23.53
N ARG A 335 8.29 11.49 -23.25
CA ARG A 335 7.39 10.40 -23.65
C ARG A 335 6.04 10.48 -22.95
N VAL A 336 6.03 10.76 -21.65
CA VAL A 336 4.79 10.98 -20.88
C VAL A 336 4.01 12.15 -21.48
N HIS A 337 4.68 13.28 -21.73
CA HIS A 337 4.06 14.46 -22.31
C HIS A 337 3.46 14.17 -23.70
N ALA A 338 4.17 13.44 -24.56
CA ALA A 338 3.67 13.06 -25.88
C ALA A 338 2.41 12.18 -25.79
N VAL A 339 2.39 11.21 -24.87
CA VAL A 339 1.20 10.35 -24.65
C VAL A 339 0.02 11.17 -24.15
N LEU A 340 0.24 12.06 -23.18
CA LEU A 340 -0.82 12.90 -22.61
C LEU A 340 -1.37 13.91 -23.64
N ALA A 341 -0.50 14.56 -24.40
CA ALA A 341 -0.90 15.49 -25.46
C ALA A 341 -1.72 14.77 -26.54
N ALA A 342 -1.24 13.60 -27.02
CA ALA A 342 -1.93 12.84 -28.05
C ALA A 342 -3.31 12.33 -27.58
N ALA A 343 -3.44 11.90 -26.32
CA ALA A 343 -4.73 11.49 -25.76
C ALA A 343 -5.71 12.66 -25.65
N LEU A 344 -5.24 13.84 -25.23
CA LEU A 344 -6.04 15.05 -25.12
C LEU A 344 -6.59 15.49 -26.48
N ASP A 345 -5.70 15.60 -27.45
CA ASP A 345 -6.00 16.03 -28.82
C ASP A 345 -7.03 15.09 -29.50
N ARG A 346 -6.85 13.78 -29.33
CA ARG A 346 -7.84 12.78 -29.80
C ARG A 346 -9.19 12.90 -29.08
N ALA A 347 -9.19 13.14 -27.77
CA ALA A 347 -10.41 13.30 -26.99
C ALA A 347 -11.17 14.58 -27.38
N GLN A 348 -10.46 15.69 -27.63
CA GLN A 348 -11.04 16.94 -28.11
C GLN A 348 -11.72 16.76 -29.48
N ARG A 349 -11.05 16.10 -30.43
CA ARG A 349 -11.68 15.74 -31.72
C ARG A 349 -12.91 14.87 -31.54
N ALA A 350 -12.85 13.87 -30.65
CA ALA A 350 -14.01 13.01 -30.37
C ALA A 350 -15.18 13.78 -29.76
N ALA A 351 -14.91 14.72 -28.83
CA ALA A 351 -15.92 15.59 -28.24
C ALA A 351 -16.59 16.49 -29.29
N ALA A 352 -15.78 17.12 -30.16
CA ALA A 352 -16.26 17.98 -31.25
C ALA A 352 -17.14 17.21 -32.26
N SER A 353 -16.82 15.94 -32.54
CA SER A 353 -17.63 15.07 -33.39
C SER A 353 -18.81 14.40 -32.66
N GLY A 354 -19.11 14.78 -31.42
CA GLY A 354 -20.25 14.22 -30.70
C GLY A 354 -20.11 12.78 -30.22
N ARG A 355 -18.88 12.28 -30.01
CA ARG A 355 -18.58 10.87 -29.61
C ARG A 355 -18.13 10.77 -28.14
N PRO A 356 -19.03 10.93 -27.15
CA PRO A 356 -18.65 10.95 -25.74
C PRO A 356 -18.09 9.61 -25.23
N THR A 357 -18.53 8.47 -25.77
CA THR A 357 -17.98 7.15 -25.41
C THR A 357 -16.48 7.04 -25.72
N GLU A 358 -16.04 7.63 -26.84
CA GLU A 358 -14.62 7.64 -27.21
C GLU A 358 -13.81 8.53 -26.27
N VAL A 359 -14.36 9.68 -25.84
CA VAL A 359 -13.72 10.53 -24.82
C VAL A 359 -13.51 9.75 -23.52
N VAL A 360 -14.55 9.05 -23.04
CA VAL A 360 -14.44 8.21 -21.84
C VAL A 360 -13.39 7.12 -22.02
N ARG A 361 -13.37 6.43 -23.16
CA ARG A 361 -12.41 5.37 -23.47
C ARG A 361 -10.96 5.87 -23.44
N LEU A 362 -10.71 7.07 -23.97
CA LEU A 362 -9.37 7.68 -24.03
C LEU A 362 -8.91 8.23 -22.68
N LEU A 363 -9.77 8.96 -21.97
CA LEU A 363 -9.36 9.73 -20.78
C LEU A 363 -9.56 9.00 -19.46
N SER A 364 -10.57 8.13 -19.34
CA SER A 364 -10.87 7.43 -18.08
C SER A 364 -9.68 6.62 -17.53
N PRO A 365 -8.92 5.86 -18.35
CA PRO A 365 -7.73 5.17 -17.86
C PRO A 365 -6.67 6.15 -17.31
N LEU A 366 -6.41 7.25 -18.01
CA LEU A 366 -5.37 8.22 -17.64
C LEU A 366 -5.74 9.02 -16.39
N VAL A 367 -7.02 9.36 -16.22
CA VAL A 367 -7.55 10.01 -15.00
C VAL A 367 -7.46 9.06 -13.81
N ARG A 368 -7.88 7.78 -13.96
CA ARG A 368 -7.74 6.78 -12.90
C ARG A 368 -6.29 6.51 -12.52
N GLN A 369 -5.40 6.49 -13.50
CA GLN A 369 -3.95 6.36 -13.30
C GLN A 369 -3.31 7.65 -12.78
N ARG A 370 -4.03 8.78 -12.74
CA ARG A 370 -3.50 10.11 -12.41
C ARG A 370 -2.20 10.42 -13.16
N ALA A 371 -2.22 10.15 -14.47
CA ALA A 371 -1.02 10.03 -15.31
C ALA A 371 -0.12 11.28 -15.31
N TRP A 372 -0.69 12.46 -15.06
CA TRP A 372 0.05 13.71 -14.95
C TRP A 372 1.10 13.70 -13.83
N TRP A 373 0.95 12.92 -12.77
CA TRP A 373 1.95 12.86 -11.69
C TRP A 373 3.34 12.39 -12.14
N GLN A 374 3.45 11.79 -13.33
CA GLN A 374 4.75 11.47 -13.91
C GLN A 374 5.51 12.70 -14.46
N LEU A 375 4.85 13.86 -14.59
CA LEU A 375 5.45 15.13 -15.01
C LEU A 375 6.09 15.87 -13.83
N SER A 376 7.25 16.48 -14.07
CA SER A 376 8.02 17.19 -13.04
C SER A 376 7.39 18.54 -12.70
N GLN A 377 6.90 19.26 -13.71
CA GLN A 377 6.37 20.63 -13.59
C GLN A 377 4.94 20.66 -13.06
N ALA A 378 4.69 21.43 -11.99
CA ALA A 378 3.36 21.59 -11.38
C ALA A 378 2.33 22.17 -12.35
N ASP A 379 2.72 23.18 -13.13
CA ASP A 379 1.83 23.81 -14.12
C ASP A 379 1.38 22.82 -15.19
N ALA A 380 2.31 22.01 -15.69
CA ALA A 380 1.99 20.96 -16.66
C ALA A 380 1.04 19.91 -16.06
N ARG A 381 1.26 19.51 -14.80
CA ARG A 381 0.33 18.60 -14.10
C ARG A 381 -1.07 19.18 -14.01
N SER A 382 -1.16 20.43 -13.55
CA SER A 382 -2.42 21.12 -13.35
C SER A 382 -3.19 21.30 -14.67
N ALA A 383 -2.49 21.65 -15.75
CA ALA A 383 -3.06 21.81 -17.07
C ALA A 383 -3.68 20.51 -17.60
N TYR A 384 -2.93 19.40 -17.58
CA TYR A 384 -3.45 18.10 -18.04
C TYR A 384 -4.60 17.60 -17.15
N ARG A 385 -4.44 17.68 -15.82
CA ARG A 385 -5.48 17.27 -14.87
C ARG A 385 -6.79 17.99 -15.15
N THR A 386 -6.75 19.32 -15.25
CA THR A 386 -7.94 20.15 -15.43
C THR A 386 -8.61 19.85 -16.77
N ALA A 387 -7.85 19.89 -17.87
CA ALA A 387 -8.39 19.61 -19.20
C ALA A 387 -9.01 18.20 -19.32
N TYR A 388 -8.40 17.19 -18.68
CA TYR A 388 -8.89 15.83 -18.71
C TYR A 388 -10.18 15.67 -17.92
N VAL A 389 -10.20 16.20 -16.70
CA VAL A 389 -11.36 16.16 -15.81
C VAL A 389 -12.55 16.88 -16.45
N GLU A 390 -12.34 18.05 -17.04
CA GLU A 390 -13.39 18.81 -17.71
C GLU A 390 -14.01 18.05 -18.89
N LEU A 391 -13.18 17.58 -19.84
CA LEU A 391 -13.66 16.83 -20.99
C LEU A 391 -14.34 15.52 -20.61
N LEU A 392 -13.78 14.79 -19.64
CA LEU A 392 -14.33 13.52 -19.17
C LEU A 392 -15.66 13.73 -18.44
N SER A 393 -15.78 14.78 -17.62
CA SER A 393 -17.03 15.12 -16.93
C SER A 393 -18.13 15.46 -17.93
N HIS A 394 -17.84 16.29 -18.93
CA HIS A 394 -18.80 16.61 -19.98
C HIS A 394 -19.23 15.38 -20.79
N ALA A 395 -18.28 14.47 -21.09
CA ALA A 395 -18.61 13.21 -21.75
C ALA A 395 -19.54 12.33 -20.89
N TYR A 396 -19.37 12.28 -19.57
CA TYR A 396 -20.27 11.55 -18.68
C TYR A 396 -21.68 12.15 -18.61
N GLU A 397 -21.82 13.48 -18.61
CA GLU A 397 -23.13 14.13 -18.67
C GLU A 397 -23.89 13.73 -19.93
N ARG A 398 -23.22 13.78 -21.09
CA ARG A 398 -23.81 13.39 -22.38
C ARG A 398 -24.20 11.91 -22.45
N LEU A 399 -23.58 11.07 -21.62
CA LEU A 399 -23.91 9.64 -21.48
C LEU A 399 -24.96 9.37 -20.39
N GLY A 400 -25.58 10.40 -19.81
CA GLY A 400 -26.56 10.24 -18.74
C GLY A 400 -25.96 9.75 -17.43
N LYS A 401 -24.68 10.06 -17.15
CA LYS A 401 -23.97 9.67 -15.93
C LYS A 401 -23.60 10.88 -15.05
N PRO A 402 -24.58 11.69 -14.60
CA PRO A 402 -24.32 12.96 -13.91
C PRO A 402 -23.56 12.80 -12.59
N ARG A 403 -23.79 11.70 -11.85
CA ARG A 403 -23.05 11.42 -10.59
C ARG A 403 -21.54 11.28 -10.80
N GLN A 404 -21.12 10.69 -11.92
CA GLN A 404 -19.71 10.50 -12.24
C GLN A 404 -19.07 11.82 -12.70
N ALA A 405 -19.82 12.64 -13.44
CA ALA A 405 -19.38 13.98 -13.80
C ALA A 405 -19.21 14.87 -12.57
N GLU A 406 -20.19 14.83 -11.65
CA GLU A 406 -20.14 15.64 -10.42
C GLU A 406 -18.97 15.23 -9.53
N PHE A 407 -18.80 13.93 -9.27
CA PHE A 407 -17.65 13.41 -8.53
C PHE A 407 -16.31 13.90 -9.09
N LEU A 408 -16.16 13.93 -10.42
CA LEU A 408 -14.94 14.40 -11.05
C LEU A 408 -14.69 15.89 -10.84
N ARG A 409 -15.74 16.72 -10.95
CA ARG A 409 -15.62 18.19 -10.84
C ARG A 409 -15.42 18.68 -9.42
N THR A 410 -16.05 18.03 -8.45
CA THR A 410 -16.02 18.46 -7.05
C THR A 410 -14.99 17.64 -6.28
N GLU A 411 -15.33 16.41 -5.93
CA GLU A 411 -14.53 15.59 -5.01
C GLU A 411 -13.14 15.27 -5.55
N PHE A 412 -13.04 14.78 -6.79
CA PHE A 412 -11.77 14.33 -7.35
C PHE A 412 -10.81 15.51 -7.57
N LEU A 413 -11.29 16.58 -8.21
CA LEU A 413 -10.44 17.74 -8.52
C LEU A 413 -10.00 18.47 -7.25
N GLN A 414 -10.88 18.58 -6.24
CA GLN A 414 -10.52 19.16 -4.94
C GLN A 414 -9.42 18.35 -4.27
N ARG A 415 -9.56 17.02 -4.17
CA ARG A 415 -8.52 16.15 -3.59
C ARG A 415 -7.19 16.25 -4.32
N GLU A 416 -7.21 16.37 -5.64
CA GLU A 416 -5.99 16.58 -6.42
C GLU A 416 -5.32 17.93 -6.17
N ARG A 417 -6.08 18.99 -5.93
CA ARG A 417 -5.55 20.32 -5.60
C ARG A 417 -4.92 20.32 -4.22
N GLU A 418 -5.64 19.79 -3.22
CA GLU A 418 -5.11 19.63 -1.86
C GLU A 418 -3.81 18.82 -1.86
N LEU A 419 -3.73 17.76 -2.67
CA LEU A 419 -2.51 16.98 -2.82
C LEU A 419 -1.36 17.76 -3.47
N GLU A 420 -1.65 18.55 -4.50
CA GLU A 420 -0.66 19.41 -5.17
C GLU A 420 -0.11 20.48 -4.21
N GLU A 421 -0.97 21.05 -3.37
CA GLU A 421 -0.58 22.01 -2.33
C GLU A 421 0.34 21.35 -1.29
N LEU A 422 0.01 20.14 -0.81
CA LEU A 422 0.86 19.39 0.12
C LEU A 422 2.25 19.10 -0.47
N VAL A 423 2.31 18.75 -1.76
CA VAL A 423 3.57 18.51 -2.46
C VAL A 423 4.38 19.78 -2.67
N SER A 424 3.71 20.92 -2.88
CA SER A 424 4.34 22.21 -3.20
C SER A 424 4.72 23.04 -1.98
N THR A 425 4.14 22.75 -0.81
CA THR A 425 4.48 23.42 0.45
C THR A 425 5.95 23.12 0.80
N PRO A 426 6.80 24.11 1.11
CA PRO A 426 8.22 23.89 1.41
C PRO A 426 8.48 23.00 2.62
#